data_AF-A0A383VF53-F1
#
_entry.id   AF-A0A383VF53-F1
#
_cell.length_a   1.000
_cell.length_b   1.000
_cell.length_c   1.000
_cell.angle_alpha   90.00
_cell.angle_beta   90.00
_cell.angle_gamma   90.00
#
_symmetry.space_group_name_H-M   'P 1'
#
loop_
_entity.id
_entity.type
_entity.pdbx_description
1 polymer ?
#
loop_
_entity_poly.entity_id
_entity_poly.type
_entity_poly.pdbx_seq_one_letter_code
_entity_poly.pdbx_strand_id
1 'polypeptide(L)'
;MPYTFQQKVPMETFLGTTLQPEQLTLQQLWKQPPEGSFESVVAKANFTSRAAREAAQRLIKRLKDKDVYMLEKLLQPKINVWSAAIGEAFLAPYDLNSEASTWTAAGTVGSVHKALADLPADVDVYTYKPDGAAAAGGRDPRPFPIFSASIMRENATVRYYPYEFTPLYAGCPAVFTDTQPILGGGFTDPLGINTNQPNPRAQIPLKIQQALAKPAGSSAAAAAAEAAVNATAAAARSQRLMQLLPLSVSAQSEHLVPLKMVAGMSSAALANARQMVKLRDPYTLAATTETLRYWNQVDLSGGEKLPFGDGAGADNTAITPLLRRKVPKIIAIVAAIKSATDMTAEQWAGNQWETAGLFGVCPPGHGRNFERFAESYEAVDIFNKRSKVFASEGFYELYAAMRKSVEAGGPAHHLATYDVLDNPYEGVPGGWKVQILWVVTQPQRAWEKRLPASVSALISAARSLNPPTDNSRITGGIQTAGEMILSLVSNIVSKAGEGTWLGEQDVLGLAKYPFVPTFTANFSPLLTQLLTQQASWQMLQLAPQLQQLLQS
;
A
#
# COMPACT_ATOMS: atom_id res chain seq x y z
N MET A 1 -6.97 -8.53 -2.49
CA MET A 1 -7.46 -8.33 -1.11
C MET A 1 -8.90 -8.84 -0.90
N PRO A 2 -9.98 -8.33 -1.53
CA PRO A 2 -11.34 -8.76 -1.20
C PRO A 2 -11.58 -10.26 -1.38
N TYR A 3 -10.96 -10.84 -2.41
CA TYR A 3 -10.95 -12.28 -2.69
C TYR A 3 -10.54 -13.15 -1.50
N THR A 4 -9.69 -12.64 -0.60
CA THR A 4 -9.20 -13.35 0.58
C THR A 4 -10.27 -13.53 1.68
N PHE A 5 -11.34 -12.72 1.63
CA PHE A 5 -12.43 -12.70 2.62
C PHE A 5 -13.78 -13.15 2.06
N GLN A 6 -13.83 -13.53 0.79
CA GLN A 6 -15.06 -13.92 0.09
C GLN A 6 -15.27 -15.42 0.01
N GLN A 7 -16.53 -15.81 -0.22
CA GLN A 7 -16.86 -17.15 -0.67
C GLN A 7 -16.23 -17.43 -2.07
N LYS A 8 -16.15 -18.70 -2.47
CA LYS A 8 -15.55 -19.06 -3.77
C LYS A 8 -16.40 -18.52 -4.91
N VAL A 9 -15.85 -17.53 -5.62
CA VAL A 9 -16.40 -16.96 -6.85
C VAL A 9 -15.55 -17.48 -8.01
N PRO A 10 -16.14 -17.98 -9.12
CA PRO A 10 -15.37 -18.36 -10.31
C PRO A 10 -14.44 -17.22 -10.76
N MET A 11 -13.27 -17.57 -11.30
CA MET A 11 -12.28 -16.57 -11.72
C MET A 11 -12.88 -15.62 -12.76
N GLU A 12 -13.63 -16.13 -13.75
CA GLU A 12 -14.31 -15.31 -14.75
C GLU A 12 -15.34 -14.35 -14.14
N THR A 13 -15.98 -14.75 -13.04
CA THR A 13 -16.96 -13.91 -12.35
C THR A 13 -16.26 -12.83 -11.52
N PHE A 14 -15.16 -13.17 -10.86
CA PHE A 14 -14.41 -12.22 -10.03
C PHE A 14 -13.61 -11.22 -10.88
N LEU A 15 -12.85 -11.67 -11.87
CA LEU A 15 -12.01 -10.79 -12.69
C LEU A 15 -12.80 -10.06 -13.79
N GLY A 16 -13.96 -10.59 -14.19
CA GLY A 16 -14.68 -10.13 -15.39
C GLY A 16 -14.24 -10.89 -16.65
N THR A 17 -14.82 -10.51 -17.79
CA THR A 17 -14.54 -11.17 -19.08
C THR A 17 -13.22 -10.65 -19.66
N THR A 18 -12.23 -11.53 -19.82
CA THR A 18 -11.00 -11.16 -20.54
C THR A 18 -11.19 -11.29 -22.04
N LEU A 19 -10.97 -10.20 -22.78
CA LEU A 19 -11.10 -10.14 -24.23
C LEU A 19 -9.72 -10.09 -24.91
N GLN A 20 -9.62 -10.68 -26.10
CA GLN A 20 -8.44 -10.49 -26.95
C GLN A 20 -8.38 -9.04 -27.47
N PRO A 21 -7.19 -8.50 -27.79
CA PRO A 21 -7.03 -7.11 -28.22
C PRO A 21 -7.95 -6.72 -29.38
N GLU A 22 -8.09 -7.59 -30.38
CA GLU A 22 -8.92 -7.37 -31.58
C GLU A 22 -10.41 -7.32 -31.25
N GLN A 23 -10.83 -7.90 -30.12
CA GLN A 23 -12.21 -7.95 -29.67
C GLN A 23 -12.60 -6.71 -28.86
N LEU A 24 -11.63 -5.88 -28.44
CA LEU A 24 -11.86 -4.66 -27.66
C LEU A 24 -12.38 -3.53 -28.56
N THR A 25 -13.62 -3.64 -29.03
CA THR A 25 -14.30 -2.55 -29.74
C THR A 25 -14.83 -1.51 -28.74
N LEU A 26 -15.09 -0.28 -29.17
CA LEU A 26 -15.74 0.74 -28.32
C LEU A 26 -17.07 0.23 -27.75
N GLN A 27 -17.84 -0.53 -28.53
CA GLN A 27 -19.08 -1.14 -28.05
C GLN A 27 -18.84 -2.14 -26.91
N GLN A 28 -17.79 -2.96 -26.98
CA GLN A 28 -17.45 -3.91 -25.91
C GLN A 28 -16.95 -3.19 -24.67
N LEU A 29 -16.11 -2.17 -24.84
CA LEU A 29 -15.62 -1.35 -23.73
C LEU A 29 -16.73 -0.47 -23.09
N TRP A 30 -17.84 -0.25 -23.78
CA TRP A 30 -19.02 0.40 -23.20
C TRP A 30 -19.98 -0.58 -22.51
N LYS A 31 -19.81 -1.89 -22.71
CA LYS A 31 -20.57 -2.85 -21.91
C LYS A 31 -20.07 -2.77 -20.48
N GLN A 32 -21.02 -2.57 -19.58
CA GLN A 32 -20.72 -2.56 -18.16
C GLN A 32 -20.12 -3.93 -17.78
N PRO A 33 -18.97 -3.96 -17.09
CA PRO A 33 -18.46 -5.20 -16.53
C PRO A 33 -19.49 -5.80 -15.55
N PRO A 34 -19.46 -7.13 -15.33
CA PRO A 34 -20.40 -7.79 -14.44
C PRO A 34 -20.44 -7.10 -13.07
N GLU A 35 -21.62 -6.86 -12.54
CA GLU A 35 -21.76 -6.24 -11.22
C GLU A 35 -21.09 -7.12 -10.15
N GLY A 36 -20.38 -6.49 -9.22
CA GLY A 36 -19.58 -7.18 -8.21
C GLY A 36 -18.25 -7.74 -8.72
N SER A 37 -17.95 -7.72 -10.03
CA SER A 37 -16.60 -8.06 -10.51
C SER A 37 -15.57 -7.01 -10.08
N PHE A 38 -14.32 -7.44 -9.93
CA PHE A 38 -13.19 -6.56 -9.66
C PHE A 38 -13.02 -5.52 -10.76
N GLU A 39 -13.18 -5.88 -12.04
CA GLU A 39 -13.21 -4.94 -13.16
C GLU A 39 -14.28 -3.84 -12.96
N SER A 40 -15.50 -4.21 -12.57
CA SER A 40 -16.56 -3.25 -12.23
C SER A 40 -16.19 -2.36 -11.05
N VAL A 41 -15.60 -2.92 -10.00
CA VAL A 41 -15.22 -2.16 -8.81
C VAL A 41 -14.15 -1.12 -9.15
N VAL A 42 -13.07 -1.52 -9.83
CA VAL A 42 -11.99 -0.61 -10.20
C VAL A 42 -12.50 0.47 -11.16
N ALA A 43 -13.33 0.12 -12.15
CA ALA A 43 -13.92 1.08 -13.07
C ALA A 43 -14.82 2.13 -12.38
N LYS A 44 -15.39 1.82 -11.21
CA LYS A 44 -16.29 2.70 -10.44
C LYS A 44 -15.64 3.38 -9.23
N ALA A 45 -14.37 3.08 -8.93
CA ALA A 45 -13.76 3.38 -7.65
C ALA A 45 -13.79 4.88 -7.29
N ASN A 46 -13.45 5.79 -8.22
CA ASN A 46 -13.47 7.25 -8.08
C ASN A 46 -13.26 7.78 -6.64
N PHE A 47 -12.23 7.27 -5.96
CA PHE A 47 -12.09 7.44 -4.52
C PHE A 47 -11.65 8.85 -4.13
N THR A 48 -10.89 9.60 -4.95
CA THR A 48 -10.47 10.96 -4.53
C THR A 48 -11.62 11.96 -4.55
N SER A 49 -12.56 11.86 -5.51
CA SER A 49 -13.72 12.76 -5.48
C SER A 49 -14.67 12.41 -4.33
N ARG A 50 -14.75 11.12 -3.96
CA ARG A 50 -15.46 10.67 -2.75
C ARG A 50 -14.78 11.23 -1.50
N ALA A 51 -13.46 11.10 -1.38
CA ALA A 51 -12.69 11.69 -0.30
C ALA A 51 -12.89 13.21 -0.21
N ALA A 52 -12.85 13.93 -1.34
CA ALA A 52 -13.08 15.37 -1.38
C ALA A 52 -14.51 15.74 -0.95
N ARG A 53 -15.52 14.99 -1.44
CA ARG A 53 -16.93 15.18 -1.06
C ARG A 53 -17.13 14.93 0.43
N GLU A 54 -16.57 13.86 0.96
CA GLU A 54 -16.68 13.49 2.37
C GLU A 54 -15.98 14.53 3.26
N ALA A 55 -14.78 14.99 2.88
CA ALA A 55 -14.09 16.08 3.55
C ALA A 55 -14.96 17.36 3.57
N ALA A 56 -15.57 17.71 2.44
CA ALA A 56 -16.45 18.86 2.33
C ALA A 56 -17.73 18.71 3.19
N GLN A 57 -18.38 17.54 3.17
CA GLN A 57 -19.56 17.26 3.99
C GLN A 57 -19.24 17.33 5.49
N ARG A 58 -18.10 16.75 5.92
CA ARG A 58 -17.62 16.86 7.30
C ARG A 58 -17.35 18.32 7.67
N LEU A 59 -16.75 19.11 6.78
CA LEU A 59 -16.54 20.54 6.99
C LEU A 59 -17.85 21.33 7.12
N ILE A 60 -18.83 21.09 6.24
CA ILE A 60 -20.14 21.76 6.30
C ILE A 60 -20.87 21.42 7.61
N LYS A 61 -20.87 20.14 8.01
CA LYS A 61 -21.45 19.73 9.30
C LYS A 61 -20.78 20.47 10.48
N ARG A 62 -19.44 20.56 10.48
CA ARG A 62 -18.66 21.33 11.48
C ARG A 62 -19.05 22.80 11.55
N LEU A 63 -19.25 23.46 10.40
CA LEU A 63 -19.64 24.87 10.35
C LEU A 63 -21.06 25.11 10.88
N LYS A 64 -21.96 24.13 10.72
CA LYS A 64 -23.34 24.21 11.21
C LYS A 64 -23.45 24.00 12.73
N ASP A 65 -22.58 23.16 13.30
CA ASP A 65 -22.69 22.77 14.71
C ASP A 65 -22.15 23.85 15.69
N LYS A 66 -21.59 24.98 15.21
CA LYS A 66 -21.12 26.18 15.94
C LYS A 66 -20.17 25.99 17.14
N ASP A 67 -19.92 24.77 17.61
CA ASP A 67 -19.02 24.48 18.72
C ASP A 67 -17.59 24.27 18.23
N VAL A 68 -16.83 25.37 18.20
CA VAL A 68 -15.39 25.39 17.89
C VAL A 68 -14.59 24.50 18.87
N TYR A 69 -15.08 24.29 20.10
CA TYR A 69 -14.43 23.44 21.10
C TYR A 69 -14.58 21.93 20.81
N MET A 70 -15.53 21.52 19.97
CA MET A 70 -15.67 20.13 19.52
C MET A 70 -14.73 19.79 18.35
N LEU A 71 -14.01 20.76 17.78
CA LEU A 71 -13.09 20.53 16.67
C LEU A 71 -12.01 19.51 17.01
N GLU A 72 -11.41 19.54 18.19
CA GLU A 72 -10.32 18.61 18.54
C GLU A 72 -10.80 17.15 18.68
N LYS A 73 -11.99 16.92 19.24
CA LYS A 73 -12.62 15.59 19.31
C LYS A 73 -13.18 15.11 17.97
N LEU A 74 -13.58 16.03 17.08
CA LEU A 74 -14.09 15.73 15.72
C LEU A 74 -12.98 15.65 14.65
N LEU A 75 -11.76 16.09 14.96
CA LEU A 75 -10.55 15.95 14.15
C LEU A 75 -9.82 14.64 14.40
N GLN A 76 -10.28 13.83 15.36
CA GLN A 76 -9.89 12.44 15.52
C GLN A 76 -11.02 11.50 15.05
N PRO A 77 -11.47 11.57 13.78
CA PRO A 77 -12.34 10.51 13.31
C PRO A 77 -11.59 9.20 13.52
N LYS A 78 -12.30 8.16 14.00
CA LYS A 78 -11.70 6.83 14.20
C LYS A 78 -11.05 6.31 12.91
N ILE A 79 -11.47 6.83 11.75
CA ILE A 79 -10.97 6.49 10.42
C ILE A 79 -10.83 7.77 9.61
N ASN A 80 -9.67 7.97 8.99
CA ASN A 80 -9.44 9.15 8.17
C ASN A 80 -10.27 9.13 6.87
N VAL A 81 -10.39 10.29 6.22
CA VAL A 81 -11.21 10.45 5.00
C VAL A 81 -10.69 9.60 3.85
N TRP A 82 -9.38 9.40 3.78
CA TRP A 82 -8.75 8.58 2.76
C TRP A 82 -9.16 7.11 2.86
N SER A 83 -8.99 6.49 4.03
CA SER A 83 -9.39 5.12 4.32
C SER A 83 -10.88 4.90 4.20
N ALA A 84 -11.70 5.90 4.56
CA ALA A 84 -13.14 5.86 4.32
C ALA A 84 -13.45 5.76 2.81
N ALA A 85 -12.81 6.60 1.99
CA ALA A 85 -12.98 6.56 0.54
C ALA A 85 -12.46 5.27 -0.10
N ILE A 86 -11.33 4.73 0.38
CA ILE A 86 -10.81 3.42 -0.04
C ILE A 86 -11.80 2.31 0.31
N GLY A 87 -12.32 2.33 1.54
CA GLY A 87 -13.32 1.37 1.99
C GLY A 87 -14.59 1.42 1.15
N GLU A 88 -15.11 2.62 0.87
CA GLU A 88 -16.30 2.79 0.04
C GLU A 88 -16.07 2.34 -1.41
N ALA A 89 -14.90 2.64 -1.97
CA ALA A 89 -14.58 2.33 -3.35
C ALA A 89 -14.30 0.84 -3.58
N PHE A 90 -13.55 0.20 -2.70
CA PHE A 90 -12.96 -1.13 -2.95
C PHE A 90 -13.44 -2.23 -2.01
N LEU A 91 -14.02 -1.90 -0.85
CA LEU A 91 -14.47 -2.87 0.15
C LEU A 91 -16.00 -2.95 0.26
N ALA A 92 -16.70 -1.83 0.09
CA ALA A 92 -18.16 -1.79 0.16
C ALA A 92 -18.87 -2.68 -0.85
N PRO A 93 -18.39 -2.82 -2.12
CA PRO A 93 -18.98 -3.76 -3.08
C PRO A 93 -18.95 -5.24 -2.66
N TYR A 94 -18.27 -5.53 -1.55
CA TYR A 94 -18.02 -6.87 -1.04
C TYR A 94 -18.43 -7.03 0.42
N ASP A 95 -19.19 -6.07 0.96
CA ASP A 95 -19.64 -6.04 2.36
C ASP A 95 -18.50 -6.00 3.40
N LEU A 96 -17.36 -5.39 3.03
CA LEU A 96 -16.15 -5.29 3.87
C LEU A 96 -15.85 -3.87 4.39
N ASN A 97 -16.84 -2.96 4.39
CA ASN A 97 -16.64 -1.52 4.65
C ASN A 97 -17.15 -1.02 6.02
N SER A 98 -17.38 -1.92 6.98
CA SER A 98 -17.91 -1.54 8.29
C SER A 98 -16.86 -0.82 9.15
N GLU A 99 -17.28 0.23 9.87
CA GLU A 99 -16.45 0.95 10.85
C GLU A 99 -16.35 0.20 12.17
N ALA A 100 -17.45 -0.44 12.56
CA ALA A 100 -17.50 -1.34 13.70
C ALA A 100 -17.04 -2.72 13.21
N SER A 101 -15.79 -2.84 12.79
CA SER A 101 -15.24 -4.12 12.35
C SER A 101 -13.84 -4.39 12.85
N THR A 102 -13.52 -5.67 12.88
CA THR A 102 -12.16 -6.19 12.98
C THR A 102 -12.00 -7.34 12.00
N TRP A 103 -10.82 -7.94 11.97
CA TRP A 103 -10.50 -9.02 11.05
C TRP A 103 -9.52 -9.99 11.68
N THR A 104 -9.69 -11.27 11.36
CA THR A 104 -8.93 -12.37 11.95
C THR A 104 -8.79 -13.55 10.99
N ALA A 105 -8.04 -14.59 11.38
CA ALA A 105 -8.03 -15.86 10.68
C ALA A 105 -9.01 -16.87 11.29
N ALA A 106 -9.64 -17.69 10.46
CA ALA A 106 -10.44 -18.82 10.91
C ALA A 106 -9.55 -19.84 11.61
N GLY A 107 -10.07 -20.41 12.70
CA GLY A 107 -9.29 -21.30 13.54
C GLY A 107 -8.34 -20.59 14.51
N THR A 108 -8.42 -19.25 14.64
CA THR A 108 -7.76 -18.54 15.74
C THR A 108 -8.26 -19.11 17.07
N VAL A 109 -7.34 -19.40 17.99
CA VAL A 109 -7.59 -20.02 19.31
C VAL A 109 -7.05 -19.14 20.44
N GLY A 110 -7.33 -19.52 21.68
CA GLY A 110 -6.75 -18.87 22.87
C GLY A 110 -7.51 -17.62 23.31
N SER A 111 -6.80 -16.67 23.92
CA SER A 111 -7.39 -15.43 24.47
C SER A 111 -7.99 -14.54 23.38
N VAL A 112 -7.40 -14.51 22.19
CA VAL A 112 -7.90 -13.74 21.04
C VAL A 112 -9.27 -14.25 20.60
N HIS A 113 -9.44 -15.57 20.49
CA HIS A 113 -10.72 -16.17 20.16
C HIS A 113 -11.82 -15.80 21.16
N LYS A 114 -11.50 -15.81 22.46
CA LYS A 114 -12.43 -15.38 23.52
C LYS A 114 -12.77 -13.90 23.39
N ALA A 115 -11.76 -13.05 23.21
CA ALA A 115 -11.95 -11.61 23.04
C ALA A 115 -12.83 -11.28 21.82
N LEU A 116 -12.67 -12.02 20.72
CA LEU A 116 -13.53 -11.90 19.54
C LEU A 116 -14.97 -12.35 19.81
N ALA A 117 -15.16 -13.44 20.57
CA ALA A 117 -16.48 -13.94 20.94
C ALA A 117 -17.24 -13.01 21.91
N ASP A 118 -16.49 -12.24 22.70
CA ASP A 118 -17.02 -11.25 23.64
C ASP A 118 -17.27 -9.88 23.00
N LEU A 119 -16.99 -9.72 21.69
CA LEU A 119 -17.29 -8.47 20.99
C LEU A 119 -18.81 -8.22 20.93
N PRO A 120 -19.25 -6.95 20.96
CA PRO A 120 -20.64 -6.59 20.75
C PRO A 120 -21.20 -7.16 19.44
N ALA A 121 -22.48 -7.54 19.43
CA ALA A 121 -23.14 -8.17 18.28
C ALA A 121 -23.22 -7.27 17.03
N ASP A 122 -23.06 -5.96 17.19
CA ASP A 122 -23.00 -4.96 16.11
C ASP A 122 -21.59 -4.78 15.53
N VAL A 123 -20.60 -5.56 15.97
CA VAL A 123 -19.25 -5.56 15.42
C VAL A 123 -19.06 -6.69 14.41
N ASP A 124 -18.71 -6.33 13.17
CA ASP A 124 -18.38 -7.28 12.12
C ASP A 124 -16.97 -7.89 12.33
N VAL A 125 -16.85 -9.22 12.24
CA VAL A 125 -15.56 -9.92 12.31
C VAL A 125 -15.25 -10.56 10.95
N TYR A 126 -14.47 -9.86 10.13
CA TYR A 126 -14.05 -10.37 8.83
C TYR A 126 -13.03 -11.48 8.98
N THR A 127 -13.40 -12.68 8.56
CA THR A 127 -12.57 -13.87 8.80
C THR A 127 -11.90 -14.32 7.51
N TYR A 128 -10.57 -14.20 7.46
CA TYR A 128 -9.75 -14.90 6.49
C TYR A 128 -9.79 -16.40 6.77
N LYS A 129 -9.97 -17.26 5.77
CA LYS A 129 -9.92 -18.71 5.94
C LYS A 129 -8.62 -19.24 5.33
N PRO A 130 -7.59 -19.58 6.13
CA PRO A 130 -6.46 -20.34 5.63
C PRO A 130 -6.93 -21.75 5.31
N ASP A 131 -6.95 -22.16 4.05
CA ASP A 131 -7.13 -23.59 3.78
C ASP A 131 -5.84 -24.33 4.16
N GLY A 132 -6.00 -25.45 4.84
CA GLY A 132 -4.89 -26.22 5.42
C GLY A 132 -5.31 -27.42 6.27
N ALA A 133 -6.56 -27.47 6.74
CA ALA A 133 -7.17 -28.73 7.12
C ALA A 133 -8.14 -29.12 6.00
N ALA A 134 -8.04 -30.35 5.53
CA ALA A 134 -9.04 -30.99 4.70
C ALA A 134 -10.38 -31.04 5.46
N ALA A 135 -11.08 -29.91 5.56
CA ALA A 135 -12.43 -29.83 6.08
C ALA A 135 -13.36 -30.38 5.01
N ALA A 136 -13.40 -31.72 4.87
CA ALA A 136 -14.42 -32.57 4.24
C ALA A 136 -15.08 -32.11 2.90
N GLY A 137 -14.54 -31.12 2.21
CA GLY A 137 -15.24 -30.41 1.14
C GLY A 137 -14.35 -29.70 0.11
N GLY A 138 -13.06 -30.05 0.05
CA GLY A 138 -12.20 -29.76 -1.11
C GLY A 138 -12.06 -28.29 -1.53
N ARG A 139 -11.87 -27.35 -0.59
CA ARG A 139 -11.64 -25.93 -0.95
C ARG A 139 -10.16 -25.64 -1.20
N ASP A 140 -9.91 -24.79 -2.20
CA ASP A 140 -8.56 -24.38 -2.65
C ASP A 140 -7.93 -23.35 -1.70
N PRO A 141 -6.65 -23.50 -1.33
CA PRO A 141 -5.91 -22.59 -0.45
C PRO A 141 -5.96 -21.12 -0.86
N ARG A 142 -6.43 -20.28 0.07
CA ARG A 142 -6.40 -18.80 -0.05
C ARG A 142 -5.07 -18.23 0.47
N PRO A 143 -4.47 -17.26 -0.25
CA PRO A 143 -3.24 -16.62 0.19
C PRO A 143 -3.45 -15.86 1.50
N PHE A 144 -2.50 -16.00 2.42
CA PHE A 144 -2.48 -15.26 3.69
C PHE A 144 -2.23 -13.77 3.42
N PRO A 145 -3.14 -12.86 3.81
CA PRO A 145 -3.00 -11.45 3.49
C PRO A 145 -1.99 -10.78 4.43
N ILE A 146 -1.07 -10.01 3.85
CA ILE A 146 -0.14 -9.12 4.56
C ILE A 146 -0.30 -7.73 3.95
N PHE A 147 -0.50 -6.72 4.79
CA PHE A 147 -0.54 -5.32 4.39
C PHE A 147 0.70 -4.63 4.92
N SER A 148 1.50 -4.07 4.01
CA SER A 148 2.63 -3.22 4.35
C SER A 148 2.14 -1.81 4.63
N ALA A 149 2.59 -1.25 5.75
CA ALA A 149 2.41 0.13 6.15
C ALA A 149 3.74 0.68 6.67
N SER A 150 3.78 1.98 6.94
CA SER A 150 4.94 2.61 7.59
C SER A 150 4.53 3.37 8.83
N ILE A 151 5.28 3.23 9.92
CA ILE A 151 5.26 4.23 11.01
C ILE A 151 6.10 5.42 10.54
N MET A 152 5.53 6.62 10.58
CA MET A 152 6.21 7.83 10.12
C MET A 152 6.83 8.61 11.28
N ARG A 153 8.08 9.07 11.12
CA ARG A 153 8.82 9.86 12.11
C ARG A 153 9.49 11.05 11.43
N GLU A 154 8.95 12.24 11.66
CA GLU A 154 9.40 13.46 10.97
C GLU A 154 10.84 13.88 11.34
N ASN A 155 11.22 13.71 12.61
CA ASN A 155 12.49 14.20 13.15
C ASN A 155 13.61 13.14 13.16
N ALA A 156 13.38 11.97 12.57
CA ALA A 156 14.37 10.90 12.52
C ALA A 156 15.12 10.91 11.18
N THR A 157 16.38 10.45 11.20
CA THR A 157 17.21 10.30 9.99
C THR A 157 16.54 9.36 8.99
N VAL A 158 15.97 8.29 9.51
CA VAL A 158 15.05 7.41 8.81
C VAL A 158 13.63 7.80 9.21
N ARG A 159 12.77 8.02 8.22
CA ARG A 159 11.43 8.57 8.38
C ARG A 159 10.34 7.52 8.30
N TYR A 160 10.57 6.39 7.63
CA TYR A 160 9.54 5.38 7.37
C TYR A 160 9.94 4.01 7.88
N TYR A 161 9.37 3.58 9.01
CA TYR A 161 9.70 2.30 9.64
C TYR A 161 8.70 1.22 9.23
N PRO A 162 9.15 0.00 8.88
CA PRO A 162 8.29 -1.06 8.39
C PRO A 162 7.25 -1.43 9.43
N TYR A 163 5.98 -1.50 9.02
CA TYR A 163 4.90 -2.02 9.84
C TYR A 163 4.03 -2.95 9.01
N GLU A 164 3.60 -4.04 9.61
CA GLU A 164 2.76 -5.02 8.93
C GLU A 164 1.45 -5.16 9.66
N PHE A 165 0.39 -5.40 8.89
CA PHE A 165 -0.86 -5.92 9.41
C PHE A 165 -1.20 -7.25 8.74
N THR A 166 -1.62 -8.20 9.56
CA THR A 166 -2.11 -9.50 9.13
C THR A 166 -3.34 -9.88 9.97
N PRO A 167 -4.12 -10.91 9.58
CA PRO A 167 -5.23 -11.37 10.40
C PRO A 167 -4.83 -11.98 11.74
N LEU A 168 -3.54 -12.26 11.96
CA LEU A 168 -3.04 -12.91 13.17
C LEU A 168 -2.21 -11.99 14.06
N TYR A 169 -1.65 -10.94 13.48
CA TYR A 169 -0.75 -10.04 14.17
C TYR A 169 -0.50 -8.76 13.37
N ALA A 170 -0.08 -7.71 14.06
CA ALA A 170 0.43 -6.48 13.49
C ALA A 170 1.64 -6.00 14.27
N GLY A 171 2.59 -5.33 13.62
CA GLY A 171 3.80 -4.87 14.31
C GLY A 171 4.92 -4.41 13.40
N CYS A 172 5.97 -3.93 14.05
CA CYS A 172 7.22 -3.54 13.42
C CYS A 172 8.28 -4.63 13.72
N PRO A 173 8.81 -5.31 12.70
CA PRO A 173 9.64 -6.49 12.87
C PRO A 173 11.04 -6.20 13.46
N ALA A 174 11.66 -5.10 13.01
CA ALA A 174 12.99 -4.70 13.42
C ALA A 174 12.92 -3.82 14.67
N VAL A 175 14.01 -3.75 15.43
CA VAL A 175 14.12 -2.89 16.62
C VAL A 175 14.81 -1.59 16.24
N PHE A 176 14.18 -0.46 16.55
CA PHE A 176 14.70 0.87 16.29
C PHE A 176 14.83 1.66 17.58
N THR A 177 16.07 1.83 18.06
CA THR A 177 16.38 2.51 19.34
C THR A 177 16.67 3.99 19.18
N ASP A 178 16.74 4.49 17.95
CA ASP A 178 16.98 5.89 17.59
C ASP A 178 15.69 6.72 17.50
N THR A 179 14.54 6.11 17.81
CA THR A 179 13.23 6.76 17.87
C THR A 179 12.74 6.89 19.30
N GLN A 180 11.79 7.81 19.52
CA GLN A 180 11.05 7.93 20.78
C GLN A 180 9.54 7.98 20.52
N PRO A 181 8.76 6.95 20.91
CA PRO A 181 9.20 5.72 21.56
C PRO A 181 10.10 4.87 20.65
N ILE A 182 10.83 3.92 21.24
CA ILE A 182 11.50 2.83 20.52
C ILE A 182 10.44 2.09 19.68
N LEU A 183 10.78 1.72 18.44
CA LEU A 183 9.87 0.99 17.56
C LEU A 183 10.29 -0.47 17.40
N GLY A 184 9.26 -1.30 17.25
CA GLY A 184 9.29 -2.69 16.85
C GLY A 184 9.81 -3.68 17.88
N GLY A 185 10.54 -4.69 17.40
CA GLY A 185 10.96 -5.83 18.22
C GLY A 185 9.88 -6.87 18.49
N GLY A 186 8.76 -6.81 17.77
CA GLY A 186 7.73 -7.83 17.90
C GLY A 186 6.43 -7.48 17.18
N PHE A 187 5.47 -8.39 17.37
CA PHE A 187 4.13 -8.24 16.86
C PHE A 187 3.12 -8.39 18.01
N THR A 188 2.00 -7.70 17.88
CA THR A 188 0.84 -7.83 18.76
C THR A 188 -0.32 -8.42 17.98
N ASP A 189 -1.29 -9.02 18.67
CA ASP A 189 -2.58 -9.33 18.05
C ASP A 189 -3.24 -8.05 17.51
N PRO A 190 -3.98 -8.08 16.38
CA PRO A 190 -4.64 -6.89 15.85
C PRO A 190 -5.61 -6.21 16.84
N LEU A 191 -6.21 -6.96 17.78
CA LEU A 191 -7.05 -6.41 18.85
C LEU A 191 -6.23 -5.62 19.90
N GLY A 192 -4.92 -5.89 19.99
CA GLY A 192 -3.99 -5.16 20.86
C GLY A 192 -3.53 -3.82 20.30
N ILE A 193 -3.92 -3.48 19.07
CA ILE A 193 -3.69 -2.15 18.49
C ILE A 193 -4.68 -1.15 19.09
N ASN A 194 -4.29 0.12 19.16
CA ASN A 194 -5.09 1.19 19.77
C ASN A 194 -5.36 1.02 21.27
N THR A 195 -4.62 0.14 21.95
CA THR A 195 -4.71 0.01 23.40
C THR A 195 -3.78 1.01 24.08
N ASN A 196 -4.10 1.34 25.33
CA ASN A 196 -3.10 1.93 26.21
C ASN A 196 -1.98 0.92 26.48
N GLN A 197 -0.82 1.42 26.92
CA GLN A 197 0.24 0.56 27.42
C GLN A 197 -0.29 -0.37 28.55
N PRO A 198 0.14 -1.63 28.61
CA PRO A 198 -0.24 -2.54 29.69
C PRO A 198 0.07 -1.97 31.07
N ASN A 199 -0.84 -2.14 32.03
CA ASN A 199 -0.63 -1.75 33.43
C ASN A 199 -1.02 -2.93 34.37
N PRO A 200 -0.08 -3.50 35.14
CA PRO A 200 1.33 -3.12 35.24
C PRO A 200 2.11 -3.44 33.95
N ARG A 201 3.16 -2.67 33.66
CA ARG A 201 4.07 -2.98 32.55
C ARG A 201 4.68 -4.36 32.80
N ALA A 202 4.48 -5.30 31.87
CA ALA A 202 5.09 -6.60 32.02
C ALA A 202 6.62 -6.47 31.96
N GLN A 203 7.31 -7.22 32.82
CA GLN A 203 8.77 -7.21 32.80
C GLN A 203 9.25 -7.94 31.56
N ILE A 204 10.00 -7.24 30.73
CA ILE A 204 10.72 -7.83 29.61
C ILE A 204 11.64 -8.92 30.18
N PRO A 205 11.65 -10.15 29.64
CA PRO A 205 12.61 -11.17 30.04
C PRO A 205 14.05 -10.65 30.03
N LEU A 206 14.82 -10.91 31.10
CA LEU A 206 16.20 -10.39 31.27
C LEU A 206 17.10 -10.66 30.07
N LYS A 207 16.94 -11.80 29.38
CA LYS A 207 17.69 -12.13 28.16
C LYS A 207 17.45 -11.13 27.02
N ILE A 208 16.23 -10.64 26.89
CA ILE A 208 15.86 -9.61 25.91
C ILE A 208 16.45 -8.27 26.33
N GLN A 209 16.33 -7.90 27.61
CA GLN A 209 16.98 -6.70 28.15
C GLN A 209 18.49 -6.71 27.91
N GLN A 210 19.17 -7.83 28.12
CA GLN A 210 20.60 -8.01 27.87
C GLN A 210 20.95 -7.96 26.37
N ALA A 211 20.05 -8.44 25.51
CA ALA A 211 20.21 -8.32 24.06
C ALA A 211 20.12 -6.86 23.61
N LEU A 212 19.23 -6.06 24.22
CA LEU A 212 19.01 -4.65 23.90
C LEU A 212 20.05 -3.72 24.53
N ALA A 213 20.52 -4.03 25.74
CA ALA A 213 21.45 -3.21 26.51
C ALA A 213 22.90 -3.25 26.01
N LYS A 214 23.21 -4.08 25.01
CA LYS A 214 24.55 -4.11 24.41
C LYS A 214 24.60 -2.99 23.35
N PRO A 215 25.26 -1.84 23.62
CA PRO A 215 25.25 -0.71 22.70
C PRO A 215 25.75 -1.11 21.32
N ALA A 216 25.06 -0.66 20.27
CA ALA A 216 25.65 -0.62 18.94
C ALA A 216 26.87 0.32 19.01
N GLY A 217 28.06 -0.20 18.71
CA GLY A 217 29.34 0.43 19.00
C GLY A 217 29.42 1.92 18.67
N SER A 218 29.73 2.73 19.67
CA SER A 218 29.96 4.16 19.56
C SER A 218 31.37 4.44 19.03
N SER A 219 31.53 4.53 17.70
CA SER A 219 32.39 5.52 17.01
C SER A 219 32.24 5.37 15.50
N ALA A 220 32.17 6.49 14.78
CA ALA A 220 31.88 6.53 13.34
C ALA A 220 32.89 5.75 12.45
N ALA A 221 34.11 5.54 12.93
CA ALA A 221 35.14 4.77 12.21
C ALA A 221 35.07 3.26 12.51
N ALA A 222 34.69 2.85 13.72
CA ALA A 222 34.44 1.44 14.04
C ALA A 222 33.10 0.96 13.47
N ALA A 223 32.09 1.84 13.40
CA ALA A 223 30.75 1.53 12.89
C ALA A 223 30.71 1.04 11.43
N ALA A 224 31.65 1.46 10.58
CA ALA A 224 31.69 1.01 9.19
C ALA A 224 32.27 -0.42 9.04
N ALA A 225 33.28 -0.78 9.85
CA ALA A 225 33.88 -2.11 9.86
C ALA A 225 33.05 -3.11 10.70
N GLU A 226 32.45 -2.66 11.80
CA GLU A 226 31.50 -3.45 12.58
C GLU A 226 30.15 -3.62 11.89
N ALA A 227 29.66 -2.68 11.06
CA ALA A 227 28.37 -2.87 10.37
C ALA A 227 28.36 -4.10 9.44
N ALA A 228 29.50 -4.45 8.84
CA ALA A 228 29.61 -5.64 7.99
C ALA A 228 29.68 -6.95 8.80
N VAL A 229 30.26 -6.93 10.01
CA VAL A 229 30.39 -8.11 10.89
C VAL A 229 29.19 -8.26 11.85
N ASN A 230 28.54 -7.15 12.22
CA ASN A 230 27.39 -7.09 13.11
C ASN A 230 26.05 -7.22 12.39
N ALA A 231 25.96 -7.10 11.06
CA ALA A 231 24.72 -7.44 10.35
C ALA A 231 24.32 -8.90 10.65
N THR A 232 25.28 -9.82 10.57
CA THR A 232 25.08 -11.24 10.89
C THR A 232 24.74 -11.48 12.36
N ALA A 233 25.32 -10.70 13.29
CA ALA A 233 25.04 -10.80 14.72
C ALA A 233 23.70 -10.14 15.11
N ALA A 234 23.32 -9.04 14.48
CA ALA A 234 22.04 -8.35 14.64
C ALA A 234 20.90 -9.19 14.05
N ALA A 235 21.10 -9.82 12.90
CA ALA A 235 20.16 -10.78 12.32
C ALA A 235 20.01 -12.04 13.18
N ALA A 236 21.11 -12.60 13.70
CA ALA A 236 21.04 -13.71 14.66
C ALA A 236 20.37 -13.31 15.98
N ARG A 237 20.49 -12.04 16.39
CA ARG A 237 19.86 -11.47 17.59
C ARG A 237 18.37 -11.19 17.36
N SER A 238 17.97 -10.66 16.20
CA SER A 238 16.57 -10.53 15.77
C SER A 238 15.92 -11.90 15.59
N GLN A 239 16.61 -12.91 15.03
CA GLN A 239 16.14 -14.29 15.00
C GLN A 239 15.98 -14.91 16.39
N ARG A 240 16.88 -14.61 17.34
CA ARG A 240 16.74 -15.06 18.74
C ARG A 240 15.65 -14.29 19.51
N LEU A 241 15.41 -13.02 19.20
CA LEU A 241 14.29 -12.23 19.73
C LEU A 241 12.95 -12.69 19.15
N MET A 242 12.94 -13.19 17.91
CA MET A 242 11.79 -13.82 17.25
C MET A 242 11.47 -15.23 17.79
N GLN A 243 12.28 -15.80 18.69
CA GLN A 243 11.82 -16.88 19.57
C GLN A 243 10.88 -16.26 20.61
N LEU A 244 9.65 -15.96 20.17
CA LEU A 244 8.59 -15.32 20.94
C LEU A 244 8.41 -16.04 22.28
N LEU A 245 8.80 -15.38 23.38
CA LEU A 245 8.22 -15.71 24.67
C LEU A 245 6.84 -15.04 24.69
N PRO A 246 5.73 -15.80 24.67
CA PRO A 246 4.41 -15.20 24.69
C PRO A 246 4.25 -14.39 25.98
N LEU A 247 4.11 -13.08 25.85
CA LEU A 247 3.74 -12.17 26.92
C LEU A 247 2.23 -11.97 26.86
N SER A 248 1.51 -12.51 27.85
CA SER A 248 0.09 -12.22 28.01
C SER A 248 -0.08 -10.92 28.80
N VAL A 249 -0.58 -9.90 28.11
CA VAL A 249 -0.95 -8.62 28.71
C VAL A 249 -2.45 -8.40 28.59
N SER A 250 -3.06 -7.76 29.58
CA SER A 250 -4.45 -7.30 29.49
C SER A 250 -4.45 -5.84 29.10
N ALA A 251 -5.16 -5.50 28.03
CA ALA A 251 -5.29 -4.14 27.54
C ALA A 251 -6.66 -3.96 26.88
N GLN A 252 -7.22 -2.76 26.99
CA GLN A 252 -8.49 -2.40 26.36
C GLN A 252 -8.21 -1.46 25.20
N SER A 253 -8.74 -1.79 24.01
CA SER A 253 -8.58 -0.97 22.82
C SER A 253 -9.52 0.24 22.87
N GLU A 254 -9.03 1.42 22.51
CA GLU A 254 -9.85 2.63 22.34
C GLU A 254 -10.85 2.44 21.19
N HIS A 255 -10.44 1.72 20.14
CA HIS A 255 -11.26 1.31 19.02
C HIS A 255 -10.56 0.21 18.22
N LEU A 256 -11.36 -0.72 17.70
CA LEU A 256 -10.89 -1.77 16.78
C LEU A 256 -10.30 -1.16 15.51
N VAL A 257 -9.34 -1.88 14.91
CA VAL A 257 -8.74 -1.52 13.62
C VAL A 257 -9.55 -2.22 12.51
N PRO A 258 -10.41 -1.50 11.76
CA PRO A 258 -11.20 -2.09 10.70
C PRO A 258 -10.33 -2.36 9.46
N LEU A 259 -10.76 -3.31 8.63
CA LEU A 259 -10.02 -3.69 7.41
C LEU A 259 -9.81 -2.48 6.47
N LYS A 260 -10.80 -1.58 6.38
CA LYS A 260 -10.70 -0.38 5.54
C LYS A 260 -9.63 0.61 6.00
N MET A 261 -9.37 0.69 7.30
CA MET A 261 -8.27 1.49 7.84
C MET A 261 -6.93 0.90 7.38
N VAL A 262 -6.76 -0.42 7.48
CA VAL A 262 -5.53 -1.11 7.06
C VAL A 262 -5.29 -0.95 5.56
N ALA A 263 -6.31 -1.19 4.74
CA ALA A 263 -6.23 -1.01 3.29
C ALA A 263 -5.95 0.45 2.91
N GLY A 264 -6.58 1.40 3.60
CA GLY A 264 -6.38 2.84 3.41
C GLY A 264 -4.96 3.28 3.76
N MET A 265 -4.45 2.87 4.93
CA MET A 265 -3.07 3.14 5.37
C MET A 265 -2.06 2.64 4.35
N SER A 266 -2.20 1.39 3.90
CA SER A 266 -1.31 0.76 2.92
C SER A 266 -1.27 1.51 1.58
N SER A 267 -2.26 2.36 1.29
CA SER A 267 -2.39 3.11 0.03
C SER A 267 -2.31 4.63 0.22
N ALA A 268 -1.90 5.10 1.40
CA ALA A 268 -1.92 6.51 1.76
C ALA A 268 -0.71 7.29 1.21
N ALA A 269 -0.31 7.12 -0.06
CA ALA A 269 0.87 7.79 -0.61
C ALA A 269 0.88 9.32 -0.41
N LEU A 270 -0.30 9.95 -0.36
CA LEU A 270 -0.44 11.37 -0.07
C LEU A 270 -0.08 11.74 1.38
N ALA A 271 -0.36 10.86 2.34
CA ALA A 271 0.10 11.03 3.72
C ALA A 271 1.61 11.17 3.74
N ASN A 272 2.31 10.24 3.11
CA ASN A 272 3.77 10.22 3.05
C ASN A 272 4.31 11.50 2.37
N ALA A 273 3.64 11.96 1.32
CA ALA A 273 3.98 13.17 0.59
C ALA A 273 3.74 14.48 1.37
N ARG A 274 2.63 14.58 2.12
CA ARG A 274 2.18 15.86 2.71
C ARG A 274 2.59 16.07 4.15
N GLN A 275 2.87 15.02 4.92
CA GLN A 275 3.31 15.18 6.32
C GLN A 275 4.52 16.09 6.47
N MET A 276 5.32 16.28 5.41
CA MET A 276 6.57 17.03 5.50
C MET A 276 6.62 18.35 4.77
N VAL A 277 5.51 18.80 4.17
CA VAL A 277 5.30 20.23 3.90
C VAL A 277 4.93 20.89 5.23
N LYS A 278 5.93 21.03 6.12
CA LYS A 278 5.87 21.63 7.48
C LYS A 278 4.46 21.65 8.08
N LEU A 279 4.07 20.58 8.76
CA LEU A 279 3.18 20.40 9.95
C LEU A 279 2.22 21.53 10.46
N ARG A 280 1.97 22.61 9.76
CA ARG A 280 1.16 23.74 10.21
C ARG A 280 -0.31 23.53 9.94
N ASP A 281 -0.67 22.52 9.16
CA ASP A 281 -2.06 22.21 8.84
C ASP A 281 -2.51 20.88 9.47
N PRO A 282 -3.04 20.89 10.71
CA PRO A 282 -3.63 19.72 11.34
C PRO A 282 -4.79 19.12 10.52
N TYR A 283 -5.42 19.87 9.61
CA TYR A 283 -6.48 19.36 8.74
C TYR A 283 -5.94 18.39 7.68
N THR A 284 -4.75 18.66 7.15
CA THR A 284 -4.11 17.78 6.15
C THR A 284 -3.68 16.45 6.78
N LEU A 285 -3.13 16.48 8.00
CA LEU A 285 -2.74 15.28 8.74
C LEU A 285 -3.94 14.38 9.03
N ALA A 286 -5.02 14.96 9.57
CA ALA A 286 -6.25 14.26 9.92
C ALA A 286 -7.03 13.74 8.69
N ALA A 287 -6.82 14.34 7.52
CA ALA A 287 -7.49 13.91 6.29
C ALA A 287 -6.78 12.78 5.56
N THR A 288 -5.47 12.59 5.78
CA THR A 288 -4.64 11.73 4.92
C THR A 288 -3.94 10.59 5.64
N THR A 289 -3.62 10.77 6.93
CA THR A 289 -2.80 9.82 7.70
C THR A 289 -3.64 9.18 8.79
N GLU A 290 -3.51 7.89 9.02
CA GLU A 290 -4.14 7.28 10.21
C GLU A 290 -3.23 7.51 11.40
N THR A 291 -3.82 7.65 12.59
CA THR A 291 -3.05 7.72 13.83
C THR A 291 -3.47 6.59 14.75
N LEU A 292 -2.56 5.68 15.04
CA LEU A 292 -2.83 4.54 15.91
C LEU A 292 -2.07 4.70 17.22
N ARG A 293 -2.65 4.22 18.33
CA ARG A 293 -1.85 4.09 19.56
C ARG A 293 -0.87 2.96 19.39
N TYR A 294 0.39 3.31 19.55
CA TYR A 294 1.49 2.39 19.49
C TYR A 294 2.19 2.36 20.85
N TRP A 295 2.32 1.16 21.42
CA TRP A 295 3.25 0.88 22.50
C TRP A 295 4.33 -0.05 21.97
N ASN A 296 5.54 0.13 22.45
CA ASN A 296 6.73 -0.56 22.00
C ASN A 296 6.72 -2.04 22.44
N GLN A 297 7.00 -2.98 21.54
CA GLN A 297 7.03 -4.41 21.86
C GLN A 297 8.32 -4.82 22.58
N VAL A 298 9.34 -3.95 22.58
CA VAL A 298 10.56 -4.14 23.35
C VAL A 298 10.31 -3.92 24.84
N ASP A 299 9.88 -2.73 25.25
CA ASP A 299 9.77 -2.35 26.67
C ASP A 299 8.36 -2.06 27.18
N LEU A 300 7.36 -2.27 26.32
CA LEU A 300 5.95 -2.02 26.60
C LEU A 300 5.65 -0.58 27.02
N SER A 301 6.58 0.36 26.76
CA SER A 301 6.40 1.79 26.95
C SER A 301 5.70 2.43 25.75
N GLY A 302 5.26 3.67 25.90
CA GLY A 302 4.50 4.38 24.88
C GLY A 302 3.00 4.35 25.15
N GLY A 303 2.20 4.05 24.12
CA GLY A 303 0.75 4.29 24.10
C GLY A 303 0.38 5.64 23.47
N GLU A 304 1.36 6.31 22.88
CA GLU A 304 1.22 7.54 22.12
C GLU A 304 0.57 7.26 20.76
N LYS A 305 -0.16 8.24 20.23
CA LYS A 305 -0.68 8.18 18.86
C LYS A 305 0.46 8.47 17.90
N LEU A 306 0.85 7.49 17.10
CA LEU A 306 1.83 7.65 16.04
C LEU A 306 1.13 7.72 14.69
N PRO A 307 1.68 8.49 13.73
CA PRO A 307 1.15 8.50 12.38
C PRO A 307 1.58 7.26 11.58
N PHE A 308 0.63 6.71 10.85
CA PHE A 308 0.79 5.59 9.94
C PHE A 308 0.47 6.03 8.52
N GLY A 309 1.26 5.51 7.58
CA GLY A 309 1.19 5.89 6.18
C GLY A 309 1.44 4.71 5.26
N ASP A 310 1.62 5.05 3.99
CA ASP A 310 1.78 4.09 2.90
C ASP A 310 2.98 3.17 3.13
N GLY A 311 2.79 1.89 2.82
CA GLY A 311 3.83 0.87 2.88
C GLY A 311 5.04 1.21 2.01
N ALA A 312 4.84 1.99 0.93
CA ALA A 312 5.90 2.45 0.04
C ALA A 312 7.03 3.20 0.74
N GLY A 313 6.75 3.80 1.90
CA GLY A 313 7.78 4.36 2.76
C GLY A 313 8.84 3.32 3.14
N ALA A 314 8.45 2.09 3.46
CA ALA A 314 9.35 0.99 3.80
C ALA A 314 9.56 0.02 2.61
N ASP A 315 8.47 -0.60 2.15
CA ASP A 315 8.41 -1.57 1.06
C ASP A 315 7.05 -1.53 0.34
N ASN A 316 7.01 -0.91 -0.84
CA ASN A 316 5.79 -0.81 -1.68
C ASN A 316 5.41 -2.16 -2.33
N THR A 317 6.36 -3.08 -2.45
CA THR A 317 6.17 -4.35 -3.16
C THR A 317 5.68 -5.47 -2.25
N ALA A 318 5.75 -5.27 -0.93
CA ALA A 318 5.52 -6.28 0.09
C ALA A 318 6.40 -7.54 -0.06
N ILE A 319 7.59 -7.41 -0.67
CA ILE A 319 8.57 -8.47 -0.78
C ILE A 319 9.30 -8.69 0.56
N THR A 320 9.68 -7.65 1.30
CA THR A 320 10.44 -7.80 2.55
C THR A 320 9.69 -8.60 3.62
N PRO A 321 8.34 -8.47 3.78
CA PRO A 321 7.55 -9.40 4.58
C PRO A 321 7.69 -10.87 4.18
N LEU A 322 7.67 -11.17 2.88
CA LEU A 322 7.75 -12.53 2.36
C LEU A 322 9.16 -13.11 2.56
N LEU A 323 10.20 -12.30 2.33
CA LEU A 323 11.58 -12.70 2.57
C LEU A 323 11.85 -12.98 4.05
N ARG A 324 11.30 -12.17 4.96
CA ARG A 324 11.36 -12.42 6.41
C ARG A 324 10.83 -13.79 6.80
N ARG A 325 9.80 -14.25 6.09
CA ARG A 325 9.14 -15.55 6.29
C ARG A 325 9.78 -16.66 5.47
N LYS A 326 10.89 -16.37 4.77
CA LYS A 326 11.59 -17.29 3.86
C LYS A 326 10.66 -17.94 2.84
N VAL A 327 9.71 -17.16 2.31
CA VAL A 327 8.86 -17.61 1.21
C VAL A 327 9.76 -17.86 0.00
N PRO A 328 9.90 -19.11 -0.48
CA PRO A 328 10.94 -19.46 -1.45
C PRO A 328 10.62 -18.98 -2.86
N LYS A 329 9.35 -18.67 -3.13
CA LYS A 329 8.82 -18.32 -4.45
C LYS A 329 7.89 -17.13 -4.32
N ILE A 330 8.17 -16.07 -5.08
CA ILE A 330 7.41 -14.83 -5.04
C ILE A 330 6.97 -14.48 -6.46
N ILE A 331 5.72 -14.04 -6.59
CA ILE A 331 5.25 -13.34 -7.79
C ILE A 331 5.11 -11.88 -7.40
N ALA A 332 5.94 -11.02 -8.00
CA ALA A 332 5.95 -9.59 -7.73
C ALA A 332 5.30 -8.86 -8.92
N ILE A 333 4.15 -8.25 -8.69
CA ILE A 333 3.41 -7.50 -9.72
C ILE A 333 3.61 -6.01 -9.45
N VAL A 334 4.25 -5.31 -10.38
CA VAL A 334 4.59 -3.89 -10.26
C VAL A 334 3.97 -3.11 -11.42
N ALA A 335 3.44 -1.92 -11.16
CA ALA A 335 2.87 -1.08 -12.20
C ALA A 335 3.88 -0.01 -12.66
N ALA A 336 4.09 0.09 -13.98
CA ALA A 336 4.93 1.13 -14.56
C ALA A 336 4.14 1.98 -15.56
N ILE A 337 4.24 3.30 -15.40
CA ILE A 337 3.57 4.28 -16.27
C ILE A 337 4.18 4.28 -17.68
N LYS A 338 5.45 3.92 -17.78
CA LYS A 338 6.23 3.94 -19.02
C LYS A 338 6.88 2.58 -19.27
N SER A 339 7.00 2.21 -20.54
CA SER A 339 7.64 0.96 -20.94
C SER A 339 9.15 0.98 -20.68
N ALA A 340 9.70 -0.15 -20.26
CA ALA A 340 11.15 -0.40 -20.17
C ALA A 340 11.89 -0.16 -21.49
N THR A 341 11.21 -0.25 -22.64
CA THR A 341 11.77 0.05 -23.97
C THR A 341 11.96 1.54 -24.26
N ASP A 342 11.35 2.41 -23.44
CA ASP A 342 11.23 3.84 -23.73
C ASP A 342 12.18 4.69 -22.87
N MET A 343 13.07 4.06 -22.13
CA MET A 343 13.99 4.71 -21.20
C MET A 343 15.21 3.83 -20.92
N THR A 344 16.27 4.41 -20.35
CA THR A 344 17.45 3.66 -19.87
C THR A 344 17.18 2.91 -18.56
N ALA A 345 18.09 2.03 -18.13
CA ALA A 345 17.98 1.33 -16.85
C ALA A 345 17.90 2.30 -15.66
N GLU A 346 18.69 3.38 -15.69
CA GLU A 346 18.76 4.40 -14.64
C GLU A 346 17.47 5.22 -14.61
N GLN A 347 16.93 5.59 -15.77
CA GLN A 347 15.64 6.27 -15.87
C GLN A 347 14.50 5.37 -15.39
N TRP A 348 14.57 4.07 -15.67
CA TRP A 348 13.61 3.10 -15.18
C TRP A 348 13.73 2.93 -13.65
N ALA A 349 14.94 2.85 -13.12
CA ALA A 349 15.21 2.80 -11.68
C ALA A 349 14.60 4.00 -10.94
N GLY A 350 14.73 5.21 -11.49
CA GLY A 350 14.10 6.40 -10.91
C GLY A 350 12.57 6.40 -10.96
N ASN A 351 11.97 5.78 -11.99
CA ASN A 351 10.52 5.65 -12.13
C ASN A 351 9.92 4.47 -11.33
N GLN A 352 10.74 3.47 -11.02
CA GLN A 352 10.38 2.23 -10.31
C GLN A 352 11.26 2.08 -9.08
N TRP A 353 11.35 3.18 -8.32
CA TRP A 353 12.26 3.34 -7.19
C TRP A 353 12.01 2.31 -6.09
N GLU A 354 10.78 1.85 -5.92
CA GLU A 354 10.47 0.77 -4.97
C GLU A 354 11.17 -0.54 -5.35
N THR A 355 11.20 -0.86 -6.65
CA THR A 355 11.90 -2.05 -7.15
C THR A 355 13.40 -1.83 -7.10
N ALA A 356 13.89 -0.68 -7.58
CA ALA A 356 15.31 -0.34 -7.55
C ALA A 356 15.90 -0.30 -6.12
N GLY A 357 15.12 0.13 -5.14
CA GLY A 357 15.49 0.16 -3.73
C GLY A 357 15.83 -1.21 -3.16
N LEU A 358 15.12 -2.27 -3.58
CA LEU A 358 15.40 -3.65 -3.19
C LEU A 358 16.78 -4.14 -3.66
N PHE A 359 17.35 -3.51 -4.69
CA PHE A 359 18.70 -3.76 -5.20
C PHE A 359 19.70 -2.68 -4.78
N GLY A 360 19.25 -1.63 -4.10
CA GLY A 360 20.04 -0.47 -3.66
C GLY A 360 20.60 0.37 -4.81
N VAL A 361 19.85 0.50 -5.92
CA VAL A 361 20.29 1.22 -7.13
C VAL A 361 19.37 2.37 -7.53
N CYS A 362 18.57 2.90 -6.59
CA CYS A 362 17.80 4.11 -6.83
C CYS A 362 18.78 5.27 -7.14
N PRO A 363 18.66 5.93 -8.30
CA PRO A 363 19.62 6.95 -8.72
C PRO A 363 19.42 8.29 -7.99
N PRO A 364 20.49 9.05 -7.72
CA PRO A 364 20.37 10.41 -7.20
C PRO A 364 19.62 11.30 -8.19
N GLY A 365 18.69 12.10 -7.67
CA GLY A 365 17.93 13.11 -8.42
C GLY A 365 17.00 12.58 -9.54
N HIS A 366 16.88 11.26 -9.73
CA HIS A 366 16.18 10.70 -10.88
C HIS A 366 14.76 10.19 -10.61
N GLY A 367 14.23 10.45 -9.43
CA GLY A 367 12.80 10.54 -9.28
C GLY A 367 12.37 11.98 -9.45
N ARG A 368 11.82 12.40 -10.59
CA ARG A 368 11.02 13.65 -10.63
C ARG A 368 9.84 13.62 -9.65
N ASN A 369 9.47 12.42 -9.18
CA ASN A 369 8.63 12.22 -8.01
C ASN A 369 9.46 12.29 -6.72
N PHE A 370 10.59 11.60 -6.62
CA PHE A 370 11.43 11.56 -5.43
C PHE A 370 12.11 12.89 -5.08
N GLU A 371 12.46 13.78 -6.01
CA GLU A 371 12.98 15.15 -5.81
C GLU A 371 11.88 16.11 -5.38
N ARG A 372 10.69 15.96 -5.95
CA ARG A 372 9.49 16.72 -5.55
C ARG A 372 8.97 16.30 -4.18
N PHE A 373 9.29 15.06 -3.82
CA PHE A 373 9.18 14.53 -2.49
C PHE A 373 10.57 14.47 -1.80
N ALA A 374 11.66 15.11 -2.26
CA ALA A 374 13.00 14.86 -1.67
C ALA A 374 13.23 15.68 -0.42
N GLU A 375 12.48 16.77 -0.25
CA GLU A 375 12.35 17.38 1.07
C GLU A 375 11.65 16.42 2.04
N SER A 376 10.79 15.52 1.54
CA SER A 376 10.02 14.53 2.31
C SER A 376 10.67 13.13 2.37
N TYR A 377 11.53 12.74 1.45
CA TYR A 377 12.19 11.44 1.48
C TYR A 377 13.56 11.53 2.11
N GLU A 378 13.95 10.41 2.69
CA GLU A 378 15.30 10.20 3.17
C GLU A 378 16.29 10.37 2.02
N ALA A 379 17.53 10.70 2.35
CA ALA A 379 18.60 10.75 1.37
C ALA A 379 18.70 9.42 0.62
N VAL A 380 18.95 9.47 -0.69
CA VAL A 380 18.87 8.29 -1.56
C VAL A 380 19.84 7.17 -1.15
N ASP A 381 20.97 7.53 -0.55
CA ASP A 381 21.94 6.60 0.03
C ASP A 381 21.39 5.88 1.26
N ILE A 382 20.65 6.59 2.13
CA ILE A 382 19.93 6.01 3.25
C ILE A 382 18.84 5.05 2.72
N PHE A 383 18.02 5.51 1.77
CA PHE A 383 16.98 4.70 1.13
C PHE A 383 17.53 3.41 0.52
N ASN A 384 18.54 3.52 -0.35
CA ASN A 384 19.20 2.37 -0.97
C ASN A 384 19.79 1.42 0.06
N LYS A 385 20.44 1.95 1.10
CA LYS A 385 21.05 1.12 2.15
C LYS A 385 19.99 0.36 2.94
N ARG A 386 18.88 0.99 3.30
CA ARG A 386 17.85 0.36 4.14
C ARG A 386 16.93 -0.59 3.39
N SER A 387 16.69 -0.37 2.10
CA SER A 387 15.75 -1.19 1.32
C SER A 387 16.44 -2.37 0.63
N LYS A 388 17.78 -2.34 0.48
CA LYS A 388 18.52 -3.36 -0.26
C LYS A 388 18.42 -4.74 0.38
N VAL A 389 17.89 -5.70 -0.37
CA VAL A 389 17.77 -7.12 -0.01
C VAL A 389 18.32 -8.04 -1.10
N PHE A 390 18.75 -7.48 -2.24
CA PHE A 390 19.37 -8.19 -3.37
C PHE A 390 20.65 -7.49 -3.85
N ALA A 391 21.51 -8.22 -4.58
CA ALA A 391 22.71 -7.67 -5.20
C ALA A 391 22.37 -6.67 -6.31
N SER A 392 23.13 -5.58 -6.43
CA SER A 392 22.78 -4.45 -7.29
C SER A 392 22.73 -4.81 -8.79
N GLU A 393 23.55 -5.77 -9.21
CA GLU A 393 23.62 -6.30 -10.57
C GLU A 393 22.30 -6.93 -11.01
N GLY A 394 21.58 -7.56 -10.07
CA GLY A 394 20.29 -8.22 -10.34
C GLY A 394 19.22 -7.27 -10.86
N PHE A 395 19.30 -5.97 -10.54
CA PHE A 395 18.40 -4.97 -11.11
C PHE A 395 18.60 -4.78 -12.61
N TYR A 396 19.86 -4.74 -13.05
CA TYR A 396 20.19 -4.53 -14.46
C TYR A 396 19.84 -5.76 -15.29
N GLU A 397 20.01 -6.96 -14.72
CA GLU A 397 19.54 -8.21 -15.30
C GLU A 397 18.01 -8.22 -15.46
N LEU A 398 17.29 -7.83 -14.40
CA LEU A 398 15.85 -7.65 -14.40
C LEU A 398 15.40 -6.69 -15.51
N TYR A 399 15.95 -5.47 -15.54
CA TYR A 399 15.63 -4.46 -16.56
C TYR A 399 15.91 -4.98 -17.98
N ALA A 400 17.08 -5.59 -18.21
CA ALA A 400 17.45 -6.11 -19.53
C ALA A 400 16.51 -7.23 -19.98
N ALA A 401 16.14 -8.16 -19.10
CA ALA A 401 15.23 -9.25 -19.39
C ALA A 401 13.82 -8.75 -19.73
N MET A 402 13.30 -7.80 -18.95
CA MET A 402 11.98 -7.20 -19.21
C MET A 402 11.96 -6.45 -20.54
N ARG A 403 12.99 -5.62 -20.80
CA ARG A 403 13.12 -4.88 -22.04
C ARG A 403 13.16 -5.84 -23.25
N LYS A 404 13.99 -6.88 -23.19
CA LYS A 404 14.08 -7.91 -24.23
C LYS A 404 12.73 -8.60 -24.48
N SER A 405 12.01 -8.94 -23.41
CA SER A 405 10.69 -9.58 -23.52
C SER A 405 9.67 -8.66 -24.23
N VAL A 406 9.68 -7.37 -23.90
CA VAL A 406 8.78 -6.37 -24.51
C VAL A 406 9.14 -6.08 -25.95
N GLU A 407 10.44 -6.00 -26.28
CA GLU A 407 10.92 -5.85 -27.67
C GLU A 407 10.49 -7.03 -28.55
N ALA A 408 10.43 -8.23 -27.97
CA ALA A 408 9.88 -9.43 -28.63
C ALA A 408 8.33 -9.45 -28.72
N GLY A 409 7.65 -8.41 -28.22
CA GLY A 409 6.19 -8.29 -28.21
C GLY A 409 5.49 -9.06 -27.08
N GLY A 410 6.26 -9.60 -26.12
CA GLY A 410 5.74 -10.31 -24.96
C GLY A 410 5.50 -9.41 -23.74
N PRO A 411 4.95 -9.96 -22.65
CA PRO A 411 4.78 -9.25 -21.37
C PRO A 411 6.13 -8.88 -20.75
N ALA A 412 6.19 -7.76 -20.03
CA ALA A 412 7.39 -7.36 -19.29
C ALA A 412 7.53 -8.23 -18.04
N HIS A 413 8.47 -9.17 -18.05
CA HIS A 413 8.66 -10.08 -16.94
C HIS A 413 10.11 -10.52 -16.81
N HIS A 414 10.43 -11.10 -15.66
CA HIS A 414 11.69 -11.79 -15.42
C HIS A 414 11.53 -12.81 -14.30
N LEU A 415 11.78 -14.08 -14.61
CA LEU A 415 11.88 -15.15 -13.61
C LEU A 415 13.35 -15.40 -13.30
N ALA A 416 13.76 -15.17 -12.05
CA ALA A 416 15.14 -15.37 -11.62
C ALA A 416 15.23 -15.82 -10.16
N THR A 417 16.40 -16.37 -9.82
CA THR A 417 16.76 -16.73 -8.45
C THR A 417 17.77 -15.71 -7.92
N TYR A 418 17.44 -15.10 -6.80
CA TYR A 418 18.27 -14.10 -6.14
C TYR A 418 18.83 -14.63 -4.84
N ASP A 419 20.08 -14.30 -4.54
CA ASP A 419 20.62 -14.40 -3.20
C ASP A 419 20.03 -13.29 -2.33
N VAL A 420 19.39 -13.68 -1.24
CA VAL A 420 18.81 -12.75 -0.27
C VAL A 420 19.93 -12.23 0.63
N LEU A 421 20.14 -10.92 0.57
CA LEU A 421 21.06 -10.21 1.44
C LEU A 421 20.44 -10.01 2.82
N ASP A 422 21.30 -9.99 3.82
CA ASP A 422 20.88 -9.63 5.17
C ASP A 422 20.52 -8.15 5.22
N ASN A 423 19.36 -7.85 5.81
CA ASN A 423 18.89 -6.49 5.97
C ASN A 423 18.26 -6.33 7.36
N PRO A 424 19.02 -5.87 8.37
CA PRO A 424 18.54 -5.71 9.73
C PRO A 424 17.48 -4.61 9.88
N TYR A 425 17.45 -3.65 8.95
CA TYR A 425 16.45 -2.58 8.94
C TYR A 425 15.05 -3.13 8.62
N GLU A 426 14.97 -3.95 7.56
CA GLU A 426 13.73 -4.63 7.17
C GLU A 426 13.49 -5.91 7.99
N GLY A 427 14.40 -6.27 8.89
CA GLY A 427 14.41 -7.52 9.65
C GLY A 427 14.56 -8.78 8.77
N VAL A 428 15.02 -8.65 7.53
CA VAL A 428 15.16 -9.76 6.57
C VAL A 428 16.47 -10.52 6.83
N PRO A 429 16.41 -11.81 7.18
CA PRO A 429 17.60 -12.63 7.32
C PRO A 429 18.14 -13.02 5.93
N GLY A 430 19.43 -12.77 5.70
CA GLY A 430 20.12 -13.14 4.46
C GLY A 430 20.59 -14.60 4.39
N GLY A 431 21.37 -14.91 3.35
CA GLY A 431 22.10 -16.18 3.23
C GLY A 431 21.27 -17.35 2.68
N TRP A 432 20.18 -17.07 1.98
CA TRP A 432 19.36 -18.05 1.30
C TRP A 432 18.93 -17.54 -0.07
N LYS A 433 18.38 -18.41 -0.91
CA LYS A 433 17.96 -18.07 -2.27
C LYS A 433 16.44 -18.02 -2.38
N VAL A 434 15.94 -17.01 -3.09
CA VAL A 434 14.51 -16.85 -3.41
C VAL A 434 14.33 -16.83 -4.92
N GLN A 435 13.28 -17.47 -5.41
CA GLN A 435 12.88 -17.37 -6.81
C GLN A 435 11.77 -16.33 -6.94
N ILE A 436 11.93 -15.38 -7.85
CA ILE A 436 10.97 -14.29 -8.06
C ILE A 436 10.59 -14.23 -9.53
N LEU A 437 9.29 -14.30 -9.80
CA LEU A 437 8.70 -13.86 -11.06
C LEU A 437 8.29 -12.40 -10.93
N TRP A 438 9.11 -11.52 -11.49
CA TRP A 438 8.76 -10.12 -11.67
C TRP A 438 7.80 -9.99 -12.85
N VAL A 439 6.69 -9.30 -12.64
CA VAL A 439 5.70 -8.96 -13.66
C VAL A 439 5.47 -7.47 -13.61
N VAL A 440 5.79 -6.77 -14.70
CA VAL A 440 5.61 -5.32 -14.77
C VAL A 440 4.46 -4.97 -15.70
N THR A 441 3.36 -4.51 -15.13
CA THR A 441 2.22 -4.02 -15.90
C THR A 441 2.55 -2.63 -16.43
N GLN A 442 2.93 -2.57 -17.71
CA GLN A 442 3.32 -1.35 -18.41
C GLN A 442 2.66 -1.26 -19.79
N PRO A 443 2.70 -0.10 -20.48
CA PRO A 443 2.21 0.01 -21.85
C PRO A 443 2.87 -1.01 -22.79
N GLN A 444 2.05 -1.79 -23.50
CA GLN A 444 2.51 -2.82 -24.45
C GLN A 444 2.17 -2.45 -25.88
N ARG A 445 3.17 -1.95 -26.63
CA ARG A 445 2.98 -1.52 -28.02
C ARG A 445 2.51 -2.65 -28.94
N ALA A 446 2.96 -3.89 -28.71
CA ALA A 446 2.52 -5.04 -29.48
C ALA A 446 1.02 -5.35 -29.28
N TRP A 447 0.54 -5.22 -28.05
CA TRP A 447 -0.88 -5.33 -27.72
C TRP A 447 -1.69 -4.18 -28.34
N GLU A 448 -1.21 -2.95 -28.22
CA GLU A 448 -1.89 -1.76 -28.75
C GLU A 448 -2.04 -1.76 -30.26
N LYS A 449 -1.06 -2.32 -30.99
CA LYS A 449 -1.11 -2.49 -32.44
C LYS A 449 -2.22 -3.45 -32.90
N ARG A 450 -2.71 -4.30 -32.01
CA ARG A 450 -3.77 -5.29 -32.30
C ARG A 450 -5.17 -4.75 -31.97
N LEU A 451 -5.27 -3.56 -31.38
CA LEU A 451 -6.56 -2.95 -31.07
C LEU A 451 -7.27 -2.48 -32.34
N PRO A 452 -8.62 -2.47 -32.36
CA PRO A 452 -9.38 -1.81 -33.40
C PRO A 452 -8.98 -0.34 -33.53
N ALA A 453 -8.92 0.17 -34.77
CA ALA A 453 -8.46 1.53 -35.06
C ALA A 453 -9.18 2.62 -34.24
N SER A 454 -10.48 2.46 -33.98
CA SER A 454 -11.26 3.39 -33.16
C SER A 454 -10.80 3.44 -31.70
N VAL A 455 -10.35 2.31 -31.13
CA VAL A 455 -9.82 2.24 -29.77
C VAL A 455 -8.38 2.74 -29.73
N SER A 456 -7.55 2.41 -30.73
CA SER A 456 -6.19 2.96 -30.84
C SER A 456 -6.20 4.49 -30.95
N ALA A 457 -7.14 5.06 -31.71
CA ALA A 457 -7.34 6.50 -31.82
C ALA A 457 -7.72 7.12 -30.47
N LEU A 458 -8.62 6.47 -29.72
CA LEU A 458 -9.02 6.93 -28.37
C LEU A 458 -7.83 6.95 -27.40
N ILE A 459 -7.00 5.90 -27.37
CA ILE A 459 -5.80 5.84 -26.51
C ILE A 459 -4.82 6.95 -26.89
N SER A 460 -4.60 7.13 -28.19
CA SER A 460 -3.69 8.16 -28.71
C SER A 460 -4.18 9.56 -28.33
N ALA A 461 -5.48 9.81 -28.49
CA ALA A 461 -6.12 11.06 -28.07
C ALA A 461 -5.97 11.26 -26.55
N ALA A 462 -6.29 10.26 -25.72
CA ALA A 462 -6.13 10.34 -24.27
C ALA A 462 -4.69 10.65 -23.84
N ARG A 463 -3.68 10.07 -24.52
CA ARG A 463 -2.27 10.35 -24.27
C ARG A 463 -1.86 11.76 -24.71
N SER A 464 -2.41 12.26 -25.81
CA SER A 464 -2.17 13.65 -26.27
C SER A 464 -2.88 14.70 -25.40
N LEU A 465 -3.98 14.32 -24.75
CA LEU A 465 -4.74 15.16 -23.82
C LEU A 465 -4.12 15.23 -22.44
N ASN A 466 -3.19 14.34 -22.10
CA ASN A 466 -2.26 14.60 -20.99
C ASN A 466 -1.34 15.73 -21.46
N PRO A 467 -1.50 16.99 -21.00
CA PRO A 467 -0.60 18.06 -21.37
C PRO A 467 0.82 17.69 -20.90
N PRO A 468 1.87 18.41 -21.34
CA PRO A 468 3.21 18.25 -20.82
C PRO A 468 3.16 18.14 -19.29
N THR A 469 4.05 17.33 -18.74
CA THR A 469 4.27 17.09 -17.30
C THR A 469 4.66 18.34 -16.50
N ASP A 470 4.24 19.53 -16.94
CA ASP A 470 4.25 20.77 -16.17
C ASP A 470 3.23 20.63 -15.04
N ASN A 471 3.66 19.86 -14.05
CA ASN A 471 2.92 19.55 -12.85
C ASN A 471 2.74 20.78 -11.95
N SER A 472 3.11 21.99 -12.38
CA SER A 472 2.67 23.24 -11.73
C SER A 472 1.15 23.27 -11.59
N ARG A 473 0.41 22.65 -12.52
CA ARG A 473 -1.05 22.42 -12.44
C ARG A 473 -1.50 21.24 -11.57
N ILE A 474 -0.61 20.39 -11.05
CA ILE A 474 -0.94 19.32 -10.09
C ILE A 474 -0.68 19.78 -8.66
N THR A 475 0.42 20.51 -8.40
CA THR A 475 0.52 21.25 -7.13
C THR A 475 -0.54 22.33 -7.09
N GLY A 476 -0.79 23.05 -8.19
CA GLY A 476 -1.96 23.90 -8.39
C GLY A 476 -3.27 23.12 -8.48
N GLY A 477 -3.25 21.83 -8.83
CA GLY A 477 -4.39 20.88 -8.96
C GLY A 477 -4.88 20.37 -7.61
N ILE A 478 -3.96 20.33 -6.66
CA ILE A 478 -4.14 19.83 -5.30
C ILE A 478 -4.27 21.02 -4.34
N GLN A 479 -3.59 22.16 -4.60
CA GLN A 479 -4.05 23.47 -4.15
C GLN A 479 -5.48 23.70 -4.61
N THR A 480 -5.84 23.38 -5.87
CA THR A 480 -7.24 23.38 -6.32
C THR A 480 -8.07 22.21 -5.84
N ALA A 481 -7.59 21.20 -5.11
CA ALA A 481 -8.50 20.30 -4.39
C ALA A 481 -8.92 20.94 -3.06
N GLY A 482 -7.98 21.56 -2.35
CA GLY A 482 -8.26 22.38 -1.16
C GLY A 482 -9.02 23.67 -1.50
N GLU A 483 -8.61 24.37 -2.54
CA GLU A 483 -9.26 25.54 -3.11
C GLU A 483 -10.48 25.16 -3.96
N MET A 484 -10.63 23.95 -4.51
CA MET A 484 -11.95 23.46 -4.99
C MET A 484 -12.82 23.20 -3.80
N ILE A 485 -12.36 22.55 -2.73
CA ILE A 485 -13.20 22.33 -1.56
C ILE A 485 -13.61 23.69 -0.98
N LEU A 486 -12.69 24.67 -0.89
CA LEU A 486 -12.98 26.02 -0.42
C LEU A 486 -13.76 26.88 -1.44
N SER A 487 -13.54 26.73 -2.75
CA SER A 487 -14.25 27.41 -3.84
C SER A 487 -15.62 26.80 -4.06
N LEU A 488 -15.79 25.49 -3.95
CA LEU A 488 -17.05 24.76 -4.01
C LEU A 488 -17.83 25.04 -2.73
N VAL A 489 -17.19 25.12 -1.56
CA VAL A 489 -17.85 25.60 -0.34
C VAL A 489 -18.22 27.08 -0.48
N SER A 490 -17.34 27.94 -1.00
CA SER A 490 -17.64 29.35 -1.28
C SER A 490 -18.73 29.53 -2.35
N ASN A 491 -18.78 28.65 -3.36
CA ASN A 491 -19.77 28.65 -4.43
C ASN A 491 -21.09 28.00 -3.99
N ILE A 492 -21.08 27.03 -3.08
CA ILE A 492 -22.31 26.45 -2.49
C ILE A 492 -22.89 27.43 -1.47
N VAL A 493 -22.05 28.14 -0.72
CA VAL A 493 -22.47 29.23 0.17
C VAL A 493 -22.97 30.44 -0.62
N SER A 494 -22.41 30.74 -1.81
CA SER A 494 -22.90 31.84 -2.66
C SER A 494 -24.06 31.46 -3.60
N LYS A 495 -24.17 30.19 -4.02
CA LYS A 495 -25.21 29.69 -4.96
C LYS A 495 -26.36 28.93 -4.29
N ALA A 496 -26.42 28.87 -2.96
CA ALA A 496 -27.65 28.51 -2.25
C ALA A 496 -28.82 29.50 -2.48
N GLY A 497 -28.65 30.50 -3.35
CA GLY A 497 -29.69 31.44 -3.75
C GLY A 497 -30.25 31.28 -5.18
N GLU A 498 -29.56 30.69 -6.16
CA GLU A 498 -29.99 30.85 -7.56
C GLU A 498 -29.71 29.62 -8.44
N GLY A 499 -30.77 29.17 -9.12
CA GLY A 499 -30.80 27.94 -9.89
C GLY A 499 -30.39 28.07 -11.36
N THR A 500 -30.21 26.88 -11.94
CA THR A 500 -30.10 26.52 -13.37
C THR A 500 -28.76 26.75 -14.08
N TRP A 501 -28.28 25.72 -14.79
CA TRP A 501 -27.90 25.69 -16.23
C TRP A 501 -27.26 24.34 -16.59
N LEU A 502 -27.66 23.73 -17.71
CA LEU A 502 -26.98 22.60 -18.36
C LEU A 502 -27.12 22.67 -19.89
N GLY A 503 -26.00 22.49 -20.60
CA GLY A 503 -25.94 22.35 -22.06
C GLY A 503 -24.52 22.14 -22.58
N GLU A 504 -23.93 20.96 -22.35
CA GLU A 504 -22.53 20.63 -22.70
C GLU A 504 -22.38 19.11 -23.03
N GLN A 505 -23.37 18.49 -23.70
CA GLN A 505 -23.55 17.03 -23.60
C GLN A 505 -22.57 16.11 -24.37
N ASP A 506 -21.78 16.60 -25.32
CA ASP A 506 -20.96 15.70 -26.16
C ASP A 506 -19.46 15.70 -25.84
N VAL A 507 -18.93 16.78 -25.27
CA VAL A 507 -17.59 16.79 -24.63
C VAL A 507 -17.69 16.26 -23.19
N LEU A 508 -18.84 16.47 -22.53
CA LEU A 508 -19.16 15.80 -21.27
C LEU A 508 -19.42 14.30 -21.43
N GLY A 509 -19.49 13.69 -22.60
CA GLY A 509 -19.67 12.24 -22.72
C GLY A 509 -18.54 11.43 -22.04
N LEU A 510 -17.32 11.95 -22.11
CA LEU A 510 -16.14 11.43 -21.39
C LEU A 510 -16.04 11.96 -19.94
N ALA A 511 -16.72 13.07 -19.61
CA ALA A 511 -16.79 13.65 -18.26
C ALA A 511 -18.03 13.23 -17.44
N LYS A 512 -19.04 12.60 -18.08
CA LYS A 512 -20.27 12.04 -17.49
C LYS A 512 -19.95 10.79 -16.68
N TYR A 513 -18.80 10.20 -16.92
CA TYR A 513 -18.26 9.15 -16.11
C TYR A 513 -17.23 9.74 -15.17
N PRO A 514 -17.39 9.53 -13.85
CA PRO A 514 -16.37 9.97 -12.93
C PRO A 514 -15.03 9.34 -13.35
N PHE A 515 -14.02 10.17 -13.59
CA PHE A 515 -12.66 9.68 -13.66
C PHE A 515 -12.36 8.89 -12.38
N VAL A 516 -11.47 7.90 -12.45
CA VAL A 516 -10.72 7.34 -11.34
C VAL A 516 -9.47 8.21 -11.21
N PRO A 517 -9.55 9.32 -10.47
CA PRO A 517 -8.40 10.12 -10.13
C PRO A 517 -7.43 9.27 -9.32
N THR A 518 -6.24 9.13 -9.84
CA THR A 518 -5.03 8.90 -9.06
C THR A 518 -4.36 10.25 -8.88
N PHE A 519 -3.48 10.38 -7.88
CA PHE A 519 -2.76 11.63 -7.65
C PHE A 519 -1.95 12.12 -8.87
N THR A 520 -1.63 11.20 -9.78
CA THR A 520 -0.79 11.45 -10.95
C THR A 520 -1.55 11.42 -12.29
N ALA A 521 -2.78 10.88 -12.32
CA ALA A 521 -3.56 10.74 -13.54
C ALA A 521 -5.06 10.54 -13.27
N ASN A 522 -5.92 11.10 -14.13
CA ASN A 522 -7.37 10.86 -14.12
C ASN A 522 -7.71 9.81 -15.19
N PHE A 523 -8.17 8.63 -14.77
CA PHE A 523 -8.53 7.56 -15.71
C PHE A 523 -10.04 7.53 -15.93
N SER A 524 -10.55 7.58 -17.16
CA SER A 524 -11.97 7.28 -17.36
C SER A 524 -12.25 5.80 -17.00
N PRO A 525 -13.50 5.41 -16.68
CA PRO A 525 -13.84 4.00 -16.49
C PRO A 525 -13.48 3.16 -17.72
N LEU A 526 -13.64 3.75 -18.91
CA LEU A 526 -13.25 3.15 -20.19
C LEU A 526 -11.76 2.86 -20.27
N LEU A 527 -10.92 3.82 -19.90
CA LEU A 527 -9.47 3.65 -19.86
C LEU A 527 -9.06 2.65 -18.78
N THR A 528 -9.72 2.67 -17.63
CA THR A 528 -9.50 1.73 -16.53
C THR A 528 -9.80 0.29 -16.96
N GLN A 529 -10.92 0.09 -17.65
CA GLN A 529 -11.29 -1.20 -18.23
C GLN A 529 -10.25 -1.65 -19.25
N LEU A 530 -9.86 -0.78 -20.18
CA LEU A 530 -8.84 -1.08 -21.18
C LEU A 530 -7.50 -1.50 -20.54
N LEU A 531 -7.04 -0.78 -19.52
CA LEU A 531 -5.80 -1.10 -18.78
C LEU A 531 -5.91 -2.45 -18.04
N THR A 532 -7.09 -2.75 -17.49
CA THR A 532 -7.37 -4.03 -16.85
C THR A 532 -7.31 -5.18 -17.86
N GLN A 533 -7.88 -5.00 -19.05
CA GLN A 533 -7.81 -5.98 -20.15
C GLN A 533 -6.37 -6.19 -20.64
N GLN A 534 -5.57 -5.12 -20.74
CA GLN A 534 -4.15 -5.23 -21.05
C GLN A 534 -3.39 -6.04 -19.98
N ALA A 535 -3.62 -5.75 -18.70
CA ALA A 535 -2.99 -6.46 -17.59
C ALA A 535 -3.38 -7.95 -17.57
N SER A 536 -4.67 -8.27 -17.72
CA SER A 536 -5.16 -9.64 -17.81
C SER A 536 -4.53 -10.40 -18.99
N TRP A 537 -4.45 -9.76 -20.15
CA TRP A 537 -3.79 -10.34 -21.31
C TRP A 537 -2.31 -10.65 -21.03
N GLN A 538 -1.57 -9.72 -20.41
CA GLN A 538 -0.16 -9.95 -20.02
C GLN A 538 -0.04 -11.15 -19.08
N MET A 539 -0.89 -11.25 -18.06
CA MET A 539 -0.88 -12.37 -17.11
C MET A 539 -1.16 -13.71 -17.77
N LEU A 540 -2.10 -13.77 -18.73
CA LEU A 540 -2.39 -14.99 -19.48
C LEU A 540 -1.19 -15.46 -20.33
N GLN A 541 -0.42 -14.52 -20.90
CA GLN A 541 0.80 -14.85 -21.64
C GLN A 541 1.91 -15.40 -20.74
N LEU A 542 1.85 -15.15 -19.42
CA LEU A 542 2.82 -15.63 -18.44
C LEU A 542 2.51 -17.02 -17.87
N ALA A 543 1.50 -17.73 -18.41
CA ALA A 543 1.14 -19.06 -17.94
C ALA A 543 2.34 -20.04 -17.91
N PRO A 544 3.26 -20.09 -18.90
CA PRO A 544 4.44 -20.96 -18.83
C PRO A 544 5.38 -20.61 -17.67
N GLN A 545 5.65 -19.33 -17.43
CA GLN A 545 6.53 -18.87 -16.35
C GLN A 545 5.90 -19.12 -14.98
N LEU A 546 4.60 -18.95 -14.85
CA LEU A 546 3.84 -19.29 -13.65
C LEU A 546 3.89 -20.80 -13.38
N GLN A 547 3.69 -21.63 -14.41
CA GLN A 547 3.83 -23.08 -14.28
C GLN A 547 5.25 -23.47 -13.88
N GLN A 548 6.27 -22.88 -14.50
CA GLN A 548 7.67 -23.10 -14.16
C GLN A 548 7.95 -22.77 -12.69
N LEU A 549 7.52 -21.59 -12.22
CA LEU A 549 7.67 -21.17 -10.82
C LEU A 549 6.95 -22.14 -9.86
N LEU A 550 5.74 -22.58 -10.20
CA LEU A 550 4.97 -23.47 -9.34
C LEU A 550 5.53 -24.90 -9.29
N GLN A 551 6.16 -25.38 -10.37
CA GLN A 551 6.68 -26.74 -10.50
C GLN A 551 8.11 -26.94 -9.94
N SER A 552 8.98 -25.93 -10.01
CA SER A 552 10.38 -26.03 -9.54
C SER A 552 10.49 -26.02 -8.02
#